data_AF-P9WNJ8-F1
#
_entry.id   AF-P9WNJ8-F1
#
_cell.length_a   1.000
_cell.length_b   1.000
_cell.length_c   1.000
_cell.angle_alpha   90.00
_cell.angle_beta   90.00
_cell.angle_gamma   90.00
#
_symmetry.space_group_name_H-M   'P 1'
#
loop_
_entity.id
_entity.type
_entity.pdbx_description
1 polymer ?
#
loop_
_entity_poly.entity_id
_entity_poly.type
_entity_poly.pdbx_seq_one_letter_code
_entity_poly.pdbx_strand_id
1 'polypeptide(L)'
;MASRFMTDPHAMRDMAGRFEVHAQTVEDEARRMWASAQNISGAGWSGMAEATSLDTMTQMNQAFRNIVNMLHGVRDGLVRDANNYEQQEQASQQILSS
;
A
#
# COMPACT_ATOMS: atom_id res chain seq x y z
N MET A 1 -13.05 -18.78 10.10
CA MET A 1 -12.45 -18.07 8.95
C MET A 1 -11.09 -17.46 9.29
N ALA A 2 -10.95 -16.63 10.33
CA ALA A 2 -9.72 -15.90 10.64
C ALA A 2 -8.48 -16.80 10.87
N SER A 3 -8.62 -17.91 11.60
CA SER A 3 -7.50 -18.82 11.86
C SER A 3 -6.92 -19.42 10.59
N ARG A 4 -7.77 -19.77 9.61
CA ARG A 4 -7.32 -20.32 8.32
C ARG A 4 -6.56 -19.27 7.52
N PHE A 5 -7.00 -18.01 7.52
CA PHE A 5 -6.26 -16.92 6.89
C PHE A 5 -4.88 -16.73 7.53
N MET A 6 -4.80 -16.86 8.86
CA MET A 6 -3.54 -16.74 9.61
C MET A 6 -2.56 -17.90 9.39
N THR A 7 -2.96 -19.01 8.77
CA THR A 7 -2.08 -20.18 8.56
C THR A 7 -2.11 -20.70 7.12
N ASP A 8 -2.66 -19.93 6.17
CA ASP A 8 -2.77 -20.31 4.76
C ASP A 8 -1.87 -19.39 3.93
N PRO A 9 -0.65 -19.84 3.55
CA PRO A 9 0.28 -19.04 2.75
C PRO A 9 -0.32 -18.55 1.43
N HIS A 10 -1.22 -19.31 0.80
CA HIS A 10 -1.85 -18.91 -0.45
C HIS A 10 -2.83 -17.77 -0.23
N ALA A 11 -3.65 -17.84 0.83
CA ALA A 11 -4.58 -16.77 1.18
C ALA A 11 -3.85 -15.46 1.55
N MET A 12 -2.72 -15.56 2.25
CA MET A 12 -1.88 -14.41 2.57
C MET A 12 -1.29 -13.76 1.31
N ARG A 13 -0.78 -14.57 0.37
CA ARG A 13 -0.23 -14.09 -0.91
C ARG A 13 -1.33 -13.46 -1.79
N ASP A 14 -2.54 -14.01 -1.82
CA ASP A 14 -3.68 -13.40 -2.52
C ASP A 14 -4.01 -12.02 -1.93
N MET A 15 -4.07 -11.92 -0.61
CA MET A 15 -4.32 -10.64 0.07
C MET A 15 -3.18 -9.65 -0.18
N ALA A 16 -1.92 -10.09 -0.17
CA ALA A 16 -0.78 -9.24 -0.52
C ALA A 16 -0.91 -8.67 -1.94
N GLY A 17 -1.36 -9.48 -2.91
CA GLY A 17 -1.66 -9.02 -4.26
C GLY A 17 -2.75 -7.95 -4.31
N ARG A 18 -3.78 -8.04 -3.44
CA ARG A 18 -4.81 -6.99 -3.33
C ARG A 18 -4.25 -5.68 -2.78
N PHE A 19 -3.38 -5.75 -1.77
CA PHE A 19 -2.70 -4.57 -1.23
C PHE A 19 -1.77 -3.90 -2.26
N GLU A 20 -1.12 -4.69 -3.11
CA GLU A 20 -0.34 -4.17 -4.23
C GLU A 20 -1.22 -3.38 -5.21
N VAL A 21 -2.35 -3.96 -5.64
CA VAL A 21 -3.30 -3.28 -6.54
C VAL A 21 -3.86 -2.01 -5.89
N HIS A 22 -4.13 -2.02 -4.58
CA HIS A 22 -4.55 -0.83 -3.85
C HIS A 22 -3.46 0.25 -3.82
N ALA A 23 -2.19 -0.13 -3.60
CA ALA A 23 -1.08 0.83 -3.60
C ALA A 23 -0.96 1.51 -4.97
N GLN A 24 -1.00 0.73 -6.06
CA GLN A 24 -0.98 1.25 -7.43
C GLN A 24 -2.16 2.20 -7.71
N THR A 25 -3.36 1.83 -7.25
CA THR A 25 -4.55 2.67 -7.41
C THR A 25 -4.39 4.01 -6.69
N VAL A 26 -3.86 4.01 -5.46
CA VAL A 26 -3.61 5.23 -4.69
C VAL A 26 -2.53 6.08 -5.35
N GLU A 27 -1.46 5.48 -5.87
CA GLU A 27 -0.42 6.21 -6.60
C GLU A 27 -0.96 6.89 -7.86
N ASP A 28 -1.77 6.19 -8.65
CA ASP A 28 -2.37 6.73 -9.86
C ASP A 28 -3.37 7.86 -9.55
N GLU A 29 -4.19 7.70 -8.50
CA GLU A 29 -5.13 8.74 -8.09
C GLU A 29 -4.39 9.97 -7.54
N ALA A 30 -3.34 9.77 -6.73
CA ALA A 30 -2.49 10.86 -6.25
C ALA A 30 -1.84 11.64 -7.42
N ARG A 31 -1.39 10.92 -8.46
CA ARG A 31 -0.81 11.52 -9.67
C ARG A 31 -1.85 12.36 -10.44
N ARG A 32 -3.08 11.86 -10.57
CA ARG A 32 -4.20 12.59 -11.20
C ARG A 32 -4.57 13.84 -10.42
N MET A 33 -4.67 13.72 -9.09
CA MET A 33 -4.95 14.86 -8.22
C MET A 33 -3.85 15.93 -8.30
N TRP A 34 -2.58 15.52 -8.32
CA TRP A 34 -1.47 16.45 -8.49
C TRP A 34 -1.52 17.20 -9.84
N ALA A 35 -1.85 16.50 -10.92
CA ALA A 35 -2.05 17.12 -12.23
C ALA A 35 -3.25 18.08 -12.24
N SER A 36 -4.36 17.67 -11.63
CA SER A 36 -5.57 18.51 -11.49
C SER A 36 -5.29 19.79 -10.70
N ALA A 37 -4.59 19.67 -9.57
CA ALA A 37 -4.28 20.81 -8.72
C ALA A 37 -3.33 21.82 -9.39
N GLN A 38 -2.37 21.36 -10.20
CA GLN A 38 -1.54 22.25 -11.03
C GLN A 38 -2.34 22.99 -12.12
N ASN A 39 -3.33 22.33 -12.73
CA ASN A 39 -4.20 22.98 -13.71
C ASN A 39 -5.08 24.06 -13.04
N ILE A 40 -5.58 23.79 -11.82
CA ILE A 40 -6.35 24.77 -11.04
C ILE A 40 -5.48 25.94 -10.60
N SER A 41 -4.26 25.67 -10.12
CA SER A 41 -3.33 26.71 -9.67
C SER A 41 -3.00 27.67 -10.82
N GLY A 42 -2.77 27.15 -12.03
CA GLY A 42 -2.53 27.96 -13.22
C GLY A 42 -3.73 28.78 -13.71
N ALA A 43 -4.95 28.40 -13.32
CA ALA A 43 -6.18 29.05 -13.78
C ALA A 43 -6.82 30.02 -12.76
N GLY A 44 -6.60 29.82 -11.45
CA GLY A 44 -7.45 30.48 -10.45
C GLY A 44 -6.84 30.79 -9.09
N TRP A 45 -5.59 30.39 -8.82
CA TRP A 45 -4.95 30.73 -7.55
C TRP A 45 -3.91 31.83 -7.77
N SER A 46 -4.04 32.94 -7.05
CA SER A 46 -3.06 34.03 -7.06
C SER A 46 -2.79 34.53 -5.64
N GLY A 47 -1.59 35.04 -5.42
CA GLY A 47 -1.19 35.61 -4.13
C GLY A 47 -1.23 34.60 -2.97
N MET A 48 -1.91 34.95 -1.87
CA MET A 48 -2.03 34.06 -0.71
C MET A 48 -2.77 32.75 -1.02
N ALA A 49 -3.71 32.77 -1.97
CA ALA A 49 -4.44 31.57 -2.37
C ALA A 49 -3.51 30.56 -3.06
N GLU A 50 -2.57 31.04 -3.89
CA GLU A 50 -1.56 30.20 -4.53
C GLU A 50 -0.63 29.57 -3.48
N ALA A 51 -0.06 30.38 -2.60
CA ALA A 51 0.84 29.90 -1.55
C ALA A 51 0.19 28.83 -0.64
N THR A 52 -1.02 29.10 -0.16
CA THR A 52 -1.77 28.17 0.70
C THR A 52 -2.06 26.85 -0.02
N SER A 53 -2.39 26.94 -1.31
CA SER A 53 -2.78 25.76 -2.05
C SER A 53 -1.58 24.90 -2.46
N LEU A 54 -0.43 25.52 -2.77
CA LEU A 54 0.84 24.81 -2.96
C LEU A 54 1.27 24.07 -1.69
N ASP A 55 1.09 24.68 -0.53
CA ASP A 55 1.33 24.03 0.76
C ASP A 55 0.38 22.85 0.97
N THR A 56 -0.92 23.06 0.75
CA THR A 56 -1.94 21.99 0.83
C THR A 56 -1.61 20.83 -0.12
N MET A 57 -1.21 21.12 -1.37
CA MET A 57 -0.78 20.12 -2.33
C MET A 57 0.44 19.33 -1.85
N THR A 58 1.39 20.00 -1.22
CA THR A 58 2.58 19.36 -0.65
C THR A 58 2.20 18.43 0.50
N GLN A 59 1.34 18.86 1.41
CA GLN A 59 0.81 18.04 2.51
C GLN A 59 0.04 16.82 1.96
N MET A 60 -0.83 17.02 0.96
CA MET A 60 -1.56 15.92 0.32
C MET A 60 -0.62 14.90 -0.33
N ASN A 61 0.40 15.36 -1.05
CA ASN A 61 1.39 14.47 -1.67
C ASN A 61 2.16 13.65 -0.61
N GLN A 62 2.50 14.26 0.52
CA GLN A 62 3.09 13.53 1.65
C GLN A 62 2.12 12.50 2.23
N ALA A 63 0.85 12.85 2.42
CA ALA A 63 -0.18 11.93 2.92
C ALA A 63 -0.36 10.72 1.98
N PHE A 64 -0.43 10.93 0.67
CA PHE A 64 -0.52 9.85 -0.32
C PHE A 64 0.68 8.90 -0.26
N ARG A 65 1.91 9.45 -0.18
CA ARG A 65 3.12 8.64 -0.02
C ARG A 65 3.08 7.80 1.26
N ASN A 66 2.58 8.37 2.36
CA ASN A 66 2.41 7.63 3.61
C ASN A 66 1.42 6.47 3.46
N ILE A 67 0.28 6.70 2.79
CA ILE A 67 -0.72 5.65 2.51
C ILE A 67 -0.10 4.53 1.67
N VAL A 68 0.60 4.87 0.59
CA VAL A 68 1.28 3.90 -0.27
C VAL A 68 2.31 3.09 0.51
N ASN A 69 3.12 3.75 1.33
CA ASN A 69 4.09 3.07 2.21
C ASN A 69 3.41 2.11 3.20
N MET A 70 2.26 2.49 3.75
CA MET A 70 1.48 1.62 4.62
C MET A 70 0.93 0.41 3.87
N LEU A 71 0.40 0.59 2.66
CA LEU A 71 -0.12 -0.49 1.82
C LEU A 71 1.00 -1.48 1.45
N HIS A 72 2.16 -0.97 1.04
CA HIS A 72 3.35 -1.80 0.80
C HIS A 72 3.83 -2.51 2.07
N GLY A 73 3.82 -1.84 3.22
CA GLY A 73 4.17 -2.46 4.50
C GLY A 73 3.28 -3.66 4.86
N VAL A 74 1.96 -3.55 4.63
CA VAL A 74 1.03 -4.66 4.87
C VAL A 74 1.26 -5.80 3.86
N ARG A 75 1.45 -5.48 2.57
CA ARG A 75 1.81 -6.46 1.53
C ARG A 75 3.06 -7.24 1.93
N ASP A 76 4.13 -6.54 2.31
CA ASP A 76 5.42 -7.14 2.64
C ASP A 76 5.33 -8.00 3.91
N GLY A 77 4.54 -7.57 4.89
CA GLY A 77 4.22 -8.37 6.08
C GLY A 77 3.52 -9.68 5.72
N LEU A 78 2.47 -9.62 4.89
CA LEU A 78 1.72 -10.81 4.45
C LEU A 78 2.60 -11.80 3.67
N VAL A 79 3.47 -11.30 2.78
CA VAL A 79 4.40 -12.16 2.03
C VAL A 79 5.43 -12.80 2.95
N ARG A 80 5.96 -12.04 3.92
CA ARG A 80 6.90 -12.57 4.92
C ARG A 80 6.25 -13.66 5.77
N ASP A 81 5.04 -13.42 6.26
CA ASP A 81 4.31 -14.38 7.07
C ASP A 81 4.00 -15.65 6.28
N ALA A 82 3.57 -15.53 5.02
CA ALA A 82 3.34 -16.67 4.13
C ALA A 82 4.60 -17.54 3.99
N ASN A 83 5.76 -16.92 3.76
CA ASN A 83 7.04 -17.63 3.67
C ASN A 83 7.41 -18.32 4.99
N ASN A 84 7.18 -17.66 6.14
CA ASN A 84 7.46 -18.23 7.45
C ASN A 84 6.58 -19.46 7.74
N TYR A 85 5.29 -19.39 7.43
CA TYR A 85 4.36 -20.51 7.61
C TYR A 85 4.73 -21.70 6.71
N GLU A 86 5.04 -21.44 5.44
CA GLU A 86 5.43 -22.48 4.48
C GLU A 86 6.71 -23.20 4.94
N GLN A 87 7.70 -22.47 5.45
CA GLN A 87 8.93 -23.06 6.02
C GLN A 87 8.67 -23.87 7.29
N GLN A 88 7.83 -23.36 8.20
CA GLN A 88 7.46 -24.08 9.42
C GLN A 88 6.69 -25.37 9.11
N GLU A 89 5.82 -25.36 8.11
CA GLU A 89 5.08 -26.53 7.67
C GLU A 89 6.02 -27.59 7.07
N GLN A 90 6.96 -27.18 6.20
CA GLN A 90 7.98 -28.08 5.63
C GLN A 90 8.86 -28.70 6.72
N ALA A 91 9.32 -27.89 7.69
CA ALA A 91 10.12 -28.38 8.82
C ALA A 91 9.34 -29.38 9.68
N SER A 92 8.05 -29.10 9.93
CA SER A 92 7.17 -30.00 10.67
C SER A 92 6.94 -31.33 9.94
N GLN A 93 6.73 -31.29 8.62
CA GLN A 93 6.59 -32.50 7.80
C GLN A 93 7.86 -33.36 7.81
N GLN A 94 9.06 -32.75 7.77
CA GLN A 94 10.33 -33.47 7.87
C GLN A 94 10.48 -34.18 9.22
N ILE A 95 10.17 -33.52 10.33
CA ILE A 95 10.21 -34.10 11.68
C ILE A 95 9.22 -35.26 11.82
N LEU A 96 8.00 -35.11 11.28
CA LEU A 96 6.98 -36.15 11.33
C LEU A 96 7.27 -37.34 10.41
N SER A 97 8.09 -37.15 9.38
CA SER A 97 8.52 -38.22 8.46
C SER A 97 9.74 -39.00 8.96
N SER A 98 10.39 -38.53 10.03
CA SER A 98 11.55 -39.17 10.68
C SER A 98 11.11 -40.08 11.82
#